data_AF-A0A7V2QEU2-F1
#
_entry.id   AF-A0A7V2QEU2-F1
#
_cell.length_a   1.000
_cell.length_b   1.000
_cell.length_c   1.000
_cell.angle_alpha   90.00
_cell.angle_beta   90.00
_cell.angle_gamma   90.00
#
_symmetry.space_group_name_H-M   'P 1'
#
loop_
_entity.id
_entity.type
_entity.pdbx_description
1 polymer ?
#
loop_
_entity_poly.entity_id
_entity_poly.type
_entity_poly.pdbx_seq_one_letter_code
_entity_poly.pdbx_strand_id
1 'polypeptide(L)'
;MTKPPQPSVEEILEEVERRRAARRRAVRPLSTADRLVVWMARHWLIFLNLGAFLYIGLPFLAPMLMHVGVEAPARVIYAMYQPLCHQLPYRSWYLFGERMAYTYDELAQQVGEEELIPHGFVGNPDLGYKVALCQRDVAIYGSILLAGLAYSLSRRRWPPLPLWAYILFGVVPIGLDGGIQLLTYILAYLIPGFPLKPLESTPLRRTVTGILFGVATVWFVYPRLEEVASDILREAKRRLELSQPGS
;
A
#
# COMPACT_ATOMS: atom_id res chain seq x y z
N MET A 1 -62.24 9.57 -26.88
CA MET A 1 -61.35 9.00 -25.84
C MET A 1 -61.33 9.95 -24.66
N THR A 2 -62.07 9.64 -23.62
CA THR A 2 -62.08 10.39 -22.35
C THR A 2 -60.82 10.04 -21.57
N LYS A 3 -60.04 11.05 -21.17
CA LYS A 3 -58.84 10.90 -20.33
C LYS A 3 -59.28 10.33 -18.97
N PRO A 4 -58.61 9.31 -18.41
CA PRO A 4 -58.99 8.78 -17.11
C PRO A 4 -58.99 9.89 -16.05
N PRO A 5 -59.89 9.82 -15.05
CA PRO A 5 -59.96 10.81 -13.97
C PRO A 5 -58.62 10.86 -13.24
N GLN A 6 -58.16 12.08 -12.91
CA GLN A 6 -56.95 12.22 -12.11
C GLN A 6 -57.23 11.76 -10.67
N PRO A 7 -56.33 10.96 -10.08
CA PRO A 7 -56.52 10.47 -8.71
C PRO A 7 -56.53 11.63 -7.71
N SER A 8 -57.27 11.46 -6.62
CA SER A 8 -57.33 12.45 -5.53
C SER A 8 -56.00 12.49 -4.75
N VAL A 9 -55.76 13.58 -4.01
CA VAL A 9 -54.57 13.70 -3.15
C VAL A 9 -54.54 12.59 -2.10
N GLU A 10 -55.69 12.23 -1.54
CA GLU A 10 -55.83 11.15 -0.55
C GLU A 10 -55.49 9.78 -1.16
N GLU A 11 -55.98 9.46 -2.36
CA GLU A 11 -55.64 8.22 -3.06
C GLU A 11 -54.13 8.11 -3.35
N ILE A 12 -53.48 9.23 -3.70
CA ILE A 12 -52.03 9.27 -3.90
C ILE A 12 -51.29 9.01 -2.58
N LEU A 13 -51.73 9.63 -1.47
CA LEU A 13 -51.11 9.45 -0.16
C LEU A 13 -51.25 8.01 0.34
N GLU A 14 -52.43 7.41 0.22
CA GLU A 14 -52.67 6.00 0.60
C GLU A 14 -51.80 5.02 -0.21
N GLU A 15 -51.70 5.22 -1.53
CA GLU A 15 -50.84 4.38 -2.37
C GLU A 15 -49.35 4.55 -2.03
N VAL A 16 -48.91 5.77 -1.68
CA VAL A 16 -47.54 6.03 -1.21
C VAL A 16 -47.27 5.31 0.12
N GLU A 17 -48.20 5.35 1.07
CA GLU A 17 -48.09 4.65 2.36
C GLU A 17 -48.07 3.13 2.17
N ARG A 18 -48.96 2.59 1.32
CA ARG A 18 -48.98 1.17 0.98
C ARG A 18 -47.65 0.70 0.40
N ARG A 19 -47.09 1.44 -0.57
CA ARG A 19 -45.77 1.14 -1.15
C ARG A 19 -44.64 1.23 -0.13
N ARG A 20 -44.68 2.19 0.78
CA ARG A 20 -43.71 2.31 1.88
C ARG A 20 -43.80 1.13 2.84
N ALA A 21 -45.00 0.73 3.25
CA ALA A 21 -45.22 -0.42 4.13
C ALA A 21 -44.77 -1.74 3.48
N ALA A 22 -45.08 -1.94 2.19
CA ALA A 22 -44.63 -3.10 1.42
C ALA A 22 -43.09 -3.15 1.30
N ARG A 23 -42.44 -2.00 1.03
CA ARG A 23 -40.97 -1.90 1.01
C ARG A 23 -40.35 -2.21 2.38
N ARG A 24 -40.91 -1.70 3.48
CA ARG A 24 -40.43 -1.99 4.84
C ARG A 24 -40.50 -3.48 5.16
N ARG A 25 -41.63 -4.14 4.86
CA ARG A 25 -41.80 -5.59 5.07
C ARG A 25 -40.83 -6.45 4.24
N ALA A 26 -40.40 -5.96 3.08
CA ALA A 26 -39.45 -6.66 2.21
C ALA A 26 -37.98 -6.51 2.67
N VAL A 27 -37.67 -5.54 3.54
CA VAL A 27 -36.30 -5.30 4.01
C VAL A 27 -35.95 -6.32 5.09
N ARG A 28 -34.88 -7.09 4.83
CA ARG A 28 -34.31 -7.99 5.82
C ARG A 28 -33.45 -7.19 6.81
N PRO A 29 -33.54 -7.48 8.13
CA PRO A 29 -32.68 -6.87 9.12
C PRO A 29 -31.20 -7.18 8.82
N LEU A 30 -30.29 -6.34 9.33
CA LEU A 30 -28.86 -6.58 9.15
C LEU A 30 -28.45 -7.88 9.84
N SER A 31 -27.80 -8.76 9.10
CA SER A 31 -27.17 -9.97 9.64
C SER A 31 -25.90 -9.62 10.43
N THR A 32 -25.31 -10.60 11.11
CA THR A 32 -23.99 -10.43 11.74
C THR A 32 -22.90 -10.20 10.71
N ALA A 33 -22.98 -10.85 9.54
CA ALA A 33 -22.08 -10.60 8.42
C ALA A 33 -22.23 -9.16 7.89
N ASP A 34 -23.46 -8.66 7.76
CA ASP A 34 -23.71 -7.28 7.32
C ASP A 34 -23.08 -6.27 8.29
N ARG A 35 -23.22 -6.51 9.61
CA ARG A 35 -22.60 -5.66 10.64
C ARG A 35 -21.08 -5.66 10.56
N LEU A 36 -20.46 -6.81 10.30
CA LEU A 36 -19.02 -6.91 10.10
C LEU A 36 -18.57 -6.12 8.87
N VAL A 37 -19.28 -6.23 7.74
CA VAL A 37 -18.99 -5.48 6.52
C VAL A 37 -19.11 -3.98 6.75
N VAL A 38 -20.15 -3.52 7.46
CA VAL A 38 -20.34 -2.11 7.83
C VAL A 38 -19.21 -1.61 8.73
N TRP A 39 -18.78 -2.40 9.71
CA TRP A 39 -17.65 -2.06 10.57
C TRP A 39 -16.35 -1.95 9.77
N MET A 40 -16.09 -2.92 8.89
CA MET A 40 -14.93 -2.90 7.99
C MET A 40 -14.94 -1.66 7.09
N ALA A 41 -16.09 -1.36 6.45
CA ALA A 41 -16.27 -0.18 5.61
C ALA A 41 -16.15 1.13 6.39
N ARG A 42 -16.42 1.16 7.69
CA ARG A 42 -16.20 2.35 8.52
C ARG A 42 -14.72 2.57 8.85
N HIS A 43 -13.99 1.48 9.07
CA HIS A 43 -12.62 1.50 9.59
C HIS A 43 -11.54 1.13 8.55
N TRP A 44 -11.91 0.97 7.27
CA TRP A 44 -11.00 0.54 6.19
C TRP A 44 -9.67 1.29 6.17
N LEU A 45 -9.71 2.62 6.35
CA LEU A 45 -8.52 3.48 6.31
C LEU A 45 -7.57 3.21 7.48
N ILE A 46 -8.10 2.85 8.65
CA ILE A 46 -7.29 2.46 9.81
C ILE A 46 -6.59 1.13 9.50
N PHE A 47 -7.29 0.16 8.93
CA PHE A 47 -6.67 -1.13 8.60
C PHE A 47 -5.55 -1.00 7.56
N LEU A 48 -5.76 -0.18 6.51
CA LEU A 48 -4.72 0.02 5.51
C LEU A 48 -3.50 0.77 6.08
N ASN A 49 -3.72 1.84 6.85
CA ASN A 49 -2.60 2.58 7.47
C ASN A 49 -1.88 1.74 8.53
N LEU A 50 -2.62 0.99 9.36
CA LEU A 50 -2.01 0.09 10.35
C LEU A 50 -1.24 -1.03 9.68
N GLY A 51 -1.81 -1.65 8.63
CA GLY A 51 -1.13 -2.67 7.84
C GLY A 51 0.16 -2.14 7.21
N ALA A 52 0.10 -0.96 6.57
CA ALA A 52 1.28 -0.31 6.01
C ALA A 52 2.32 0.03 7.08
N PHE A 53 1.89 0.56 8.24
CA PHE A 53 2.76 0.88 9.37
C PHE A 53 3.47 -0.36 9.91
N LEU A 54 2.75 -1.46 10.14
CA LEU A 54 3.36 -2.70 10.61
C LEU A 54 4.32 -3.27 9.56
N TYR A 55 3.93 -3.22 8.29
CA TYR A 55 4.75 -3.72 7.18
C TYR A 55 6.07 -2.95 7.03
N ILE A 56 6.07 -1.62 7.15
CA ILE A 56 7.28 -0.81 7.00
C ILE A 56 8.04 -0.61 8.31
N GLY A 57 7.36 -0.61 9.46
CA GLY A 57 7.96 -0.38 10.77
C GLY A 57 8.78 -1.57 11.27
N LEU A 58 8.28 -2.80 11.06
CA LEU A 58 8.96 -4.00 11.54
C LEU A 58 10.37 -4.19 10.93
N PRO A 59 10.62 -3.95 9.63
CA PRO A 59 11.97 -4.00 9.04
C PRO A 59 12.98 -3.01 9.63
N PHE A 60 12.52 -1.87 10.16
CA PHE A 60 13.38 -0.90 10.85
C PHE A 60 13.73 -1.33 12.28
N LEU A 61 12.92 -2.20 12.89
CA LEU A 61 13.23 -2.76 14.21
C LEU A 61 14.43 -3.73 14.14
N ALA A 62 14.63 -4.43 13.01
CA ALA A 62 15.75 -5.36 12.85
C ALA A 62 17.13 -4.71 13.09
N PRO A 63 17.54 -3.62 12.40
CA PRO A 63 18.81 -2.98 12.67
C PRO A 63 18.91 -2.33 14.06
N MET A 64 17.78 -1.90 14.67
CA MET A 64 17.77 -1.40 16.05
C MET A 64 18.12 -2.50 17.05
N LEU A 65 17.54 -3.69 16.88
CA LEU A 65 17.82 -4.85 17.70
C LEU A 65 19.25 -5.35 17.53
N MET A 66 19.77 -5.36 16.29
CA MET A 66 21.18 -5.66 16.03
C MET A 66 22.11 -4.68 16.76
N HIS A 67 21.81 -3.38 16.71
CA HIS A 67 22.62 -2.35 17.36
C HIS A 67 22.71 -2.51 18.88
N VAL A 68 21.65 -2.98 19.54
CA VAL A 68 21.65 -3.26 20.99
C VAL A 68 22.05 -4.69 21.35
N GLY A 69 22.55 -5.49 20.39
CA GLY A 69 23.03 -6.85 20.60
C GLY A 69 21.94 -7.93 20.74
N VAL A 70 20.67 -7.61 20.44
CA VAL A 70 19.54 -8.55 20.51
C VAL A 70 19.37 -9.25 19.16
N GLU A 71 20.33 -10.13 18.83
CA GLU A 71 20.45 -10.70 17.49
C GLU A 71 19.33 -11.67 17.08
N ALA A 72 18.95 -12.60 17.95
CA ALA A 72 18.03 -13.68 17.56
C ALA A 72 16.66 -13.13 17.10
N PRO A 73 16.00 -12.20 17.83
CA PRO A 73 14.79 -11.55 17.34
C PRO A 73 14.99 -10.74 16.07
N ALA A 74 16.15 -10.07 15.90
CA ALA A 74 16.47 -9.33 14.68
C ALA A 74 16.54 -10.25 13.45
N ARG A 75 17.20 -11.40 13.59
CA ARG A 75 17.33 -12.42 12.54
C ARG A 75 15.99 -13.03 12.16
N VAL A 76 15.06 -13.19 13.10
CA VAL A 76 13.67 -13.58 12.80
C VAL A 76 12.99 -12.54 11.90
N ILE A 77 13.15 -11.26 12.18
CA ILE A 77 12.58 -10.19 11.33
C ILE A 77 13.21 -10.24 9.93
N TYR A 78 14.54 -10.35 9.82
CA TYR A 78 15.19 -10.50 8.52
C TYR A 78 14.64 -11.70 7.75
N ALA A 79 14.50 -12.86 8.40
CA ALA A 79 13.98 -14.09 7.82
C ALA A 79 12.54 -13.94 7.31
N MET A 80 11.65 -13.30 8.09
CA MET A 80 10.25 -13.08 7.71
C MET A 80 10.11 -12.27 6.42
N TYR A 81 11.05 -11.37 6.12
CA TYR A 81 11.01 -10.52 4.93
C TYR A 81 11.79 -11.08 3.72
N GLN A 82 12.51 -12.20 3.85
CA GLN A 82 13.22 -12.84 2.73
C GLN A 82 12.32 -13.19 1.53
N PRO A 83 11.12 -13.79 1.70
CA PRO A 83 10.27 -14.10 0.55
C PRO A 83 9.68 -12.85 -0.12
N LEU A 84 9.72 -11.70 0.56
CA LEU A 84 9.14 -10.45 0.08
C LEU A 84 10.18 -9.54 -0.58
N CYS A 85 11.45 -9.69 -0.23
CA CYS A 85 12.53 -8.84 -0.70
C CYS A 85 13.83 -9.64 -0.71
N HIS A 86 14.65 -9.49 -1.75
CA HIS A 86 15.98 -10.13 -1.83
C HIS A 86 16.98 -9.58 -0.79
N GLN A 87 16.67 -8.42 -0.20
CA GLN A 87 17.48 -7.72 0.81
C GLN A 87 18.98 -7.65 0.47
N LEU A 88 19.30 -7.35 -0.80
CA LEU A 88 20.67 -7.21 -1.26
C LEU A 88 21.41 -6.11 -0.48
N PRO A 89 22.65 -6.35 -0.02
CA PRO A 89 23.38 -5.40 0.84
C PRO A 89 23.55 -4.01 0.22
N TYR A 90 23.94 -3.95 -1.06
CA TYR A 90 24.12 -2.70 -1.84
C TYR A 90 22.80 -2.06 -2.32
N ARG A 91 21.65 -2.63 -1.93
CA ARG A 91 20.31 -2.08 -2.19
C ARG A 91 19.53 -1.74 -0.95
N SER A 92 20.18 -1.71 0.21
CA SER A 92 19.54 -1.52 1.50
C SER A 92 19.91 -0.17 2.12
N TRP A 93 19.07 0.32 3.03
CA TRP A 93 19.43 1.43 3.92
C TRP A 93 20.13 0.85 5.15
N TYR A 94 21.16 1.52 5.64
CA TYR A 94 21.90 1.17 6.85
C TYR A 94 21.59 2.18 7.95
N LEU A 95 21.46 1.70 9.18
CA LEU A 95 21.31 2.50 10.39
C LEU A 95 22.49 2.22 11.32
N PHE A 96 22.85 3.23 12.14
CA PHE A 96 23.91 3.12 13.14
C PHE A 96 25.32 2.89 12.57
N GLY A 97 25.54 3.26 11.32
CA GLY A 97 26.85 3.24 10.66
C GLY A 97 27.23 4.62 10.13
N GLU A 98 28.39 4.70 9.48
CA GLU A 98 28.92 5.95 8.92
C GLU A 98 28.03 6.54 7.82
N ARG A 99 27.42 5.69 6.99
CA ARG A 99 26.60 6.10 5.84
C ARG A 99 25.28 5.35 5.81
N MET A 100 24.27 5.99 5.25
CA MET A 100 22.94 5.37 5.10
C MET A 100 22.88 4.38 3.94
N ALA A 101 23.77 4.48 2.95
CA ALA A 101 23.82 3.58 1.81
C ALA A 101 25.24 3.47 1.28
N TYR A 102 25.55 2.31 0.70
CA TYR A 102 26.84 1.97 0.14
C TYR A 102 26.64 1.38 -1.26
N THR A 103 27.56 1.69 -2.16
CA THR A 103 27.60 1.09 -3.50
C THR A 103 28.11 -0.36 -3.44
N TYR A 104 27.96 -1.10 -4.55
CA TYR A 104 28.49 -2.46 -4.65
C TYR A 104 30.00 -2.50 -4.40
N ASP A 105 30.76 -1.67 -5.12
CA ASP A 105 32.22 -1.66 -5.05
C ASP A 105 32.74 -1.28 -3.64
N GLU A 106 32.06 -0.34 -2.97
CA GLU A 106 32.41 0.07 -1.60
C GLU A 106 32.19 -1.04 -0.58
N LEU A 107 31.13 -1.84 -0.73
CA LEU A 107 30.89 -2.99 0.15
C LEU A 107 31.83 -4.15 -0.19
N ALA A 108 32.06 -4.42 -1.47
CA ALA A 108 32.95 -5.50 -1.93
C ALA A 108 34.35 -5.34 -1.35
N GLN A 109 34.86 -4.10 -1.30
CA GLN A 109 36.18 -3.80 -0.71
C GLN A 109 36.24 -3.99 0.80
N GLN A 110 35.12 -3.88 1.51
CA GLN A 110 35.07 -3.89 2.98
C GLN A 110 34.67 -5.24 3.56
N VAL A 111 33.80 -5.99 2.88
CA VAL A 111 33.23 -7.25 3.39
C VAL A 111 33.39 -8.44 2.44
N GLY A 112 33.96 -8.24 1.24
CA GLY A 112 34.08 -9.28 0.22
C GLY A 112 32.84 -9.40 -0.67
N GLU A 113 33.02 -9.89 -1.90
CA GLU A 113 31.92 -10.07 -2.86
C GLU A 113 30.99 -11.24 -2.49
N GLU A 114 31.51 -12.23 -1.79
CA GLU A 114 30.79 -13.40 -1.28
C GLU A 114 29.64 -13.03 -0.34
N GLU A 115 29.76 -11.92 0.37
CA GLU A 115 28.76 -11.37 1.28
C GLU A 115 27.66 -10.56 0.56
N LEU A 116 27.89 -10.16 -0.70
CA LEU A 116 26.98 -9.30 -1.48
C LEU A 116 25.84 -10.06 -2.18
N ILE A 117 25.64 -11.31 -1.81
CA ILE A 117 24.53 -12.15 -2.28
C ILE A 117 23.22 -11.82 -1.52
N PRO A 118 22.04 -12.25 -2.04
CA PRO A 118 20.78 -12.11 -1.31
C PRO A 118 20.90 -12.66 0.11
N HIS A 119 20.56 -11.83 1.09
CA HIS A 119 20.61 -12.17 2.52
C HIS A 119 21.98 -12.53 3.11
N GLY A 120 23.08 -12.41 2.36
CA GLY A 120 24.43 -12.77 2.84
C GLY A 120 24.89 -11.86 3.98
N PHE A 121 24.88 -10.56 3.74
CA PHE A 121 25.34 -9.57 4.72
C PHE A 121 24.19 -8.85 5.43
N VAL A 122 24.22 -8.78 6.76
CA VAL A 122 23.28 -8.02 7.61
C VAL A 122 23.81 -6.65 8.02
N GLY A 123 25.11 -6.53 8.27
CA GLY A 123 25.72 -5.34 8.83
C GLY A 123 26.69 -5.64 9.96
N ASN A 124 27.42 -4.62 10.39
CA ASN A 124 28.38 -4.67 11.49
C ASN A 124 28.45 -3.29 12.19
N PRO A 125 29.18 -3.14 13.31
CA PRO A 125 29.26 -1.86 14.02
C PRO A 125 29.83 -0.69 13.21
N ASP A 126 30.67 -0.94 12.20
CA ASP A 126 31.33 0.11 11.42
C ASP A 126 30.42 0.63 10.28
N LEU A 127 29.85 -0.30 9.50
CA LEU A 127 28.95 -0.03 8.38
C LEU A 127 27.51 0.22 8.83
N GLY A 128 27.18 -0.11 10.08
CA GLY A 128 25.83 -0.17 10.58
C GLY A 128 25.09 -1.44 10.14
N TYR A 129 23.81 -1.50 10.48
CA TYR A 129 22.93 -2.63 10.19
C TYR A 129 21.85 -2.25 9.18
N LYS A 130 21.63 -3.12 8.20
CA LYS A 130 20.70 -2.84 7.11
C LYS A 130 19.24 -2.97 7.56
N VAL A 131 18.34 -2.16 7.02
CA VAL A 131 16.90 -2.38 7.12
C VAL A 131 16.53 -3.70 6.43
N ALA A 132 15.59 -4.47 6.98
CA ALA A 132 15.17 -5.78 6.42
C ALA A 132 14.36 -5.69 5.09
N LEU A 133 14.46 -4.58 4.37
CA LEU A 133 13.84 -4.30 3.09
C LEU A 133 14.80 -3.48 2.22
N CYS A 134 14.65 -3.58 0.90
CA CYS A 134 15.45 -2.77 -0.01
C CYS A 134 14.98 -1.30 -0.01
N GLN A 135 15.84 -0.41 -0.49
CA GLN A 135 15.59 1.03 -0.60
C GLN A 135 14.30 1.34 -1.37
N ARG A 136 14.01 0.57 -2.42
CA ARG A 136 12.80 0.72 -3.24
C ARG A 136 11.54 0.35 -2.45
N ASP A 137 11.54 -0.80 -1.77
CA ASP A 137 10.39 -1.23 -0.96
C ASP A 137 10.14 -0.25 0.19
N VAL A 138 11.21 0.21 0.85
CA VAL A 138 11.11 1.25 1.88
C VAL A 138 10.44 2.52 1.34
N ALA A 139 10.83 2.96 0.14
CA ALA A 139 10.24 4.13 -0.50
C ALA A 139 8.77 3.93 -0.89
N ILE A 140 8.40 2.77 -1.45
CA ILE A 140 7.02 2.45 -1.84
C ILE A 140 6.13 2.38 -0.61
N TYR A 141 6.44 1.51 0.35
CA TYR A 141 5.55 1.27 1.48
C TYR A 141 5.57 2.43 2.49
N GLY A 142 6.72 3.10 2.65
CA GLY A 142 6.83 4.33 3.42
C GLY A 142 5.96 5.45 2.84
N SER A 143 6.00 5.65 1.52
CA SER A 143 5.15 6.66 0.88
C SER A 143 3.66 6.29 0.86
N ILE A 144 3.31 4.99 0.76
CA ILE A 144 1.93 4.52 0.95
C ILE A 144 1.42 4.90 2.34
N LEU A 145 2.21 4.63 3.39
CA LEU A 145 1.85 5.01 4.76
C LEU A 145 1.68 6.54 4.88
N LEU A 146 2.65 7.32 4.43
CA LEU A 146 2.61 8.78 4.54
C LEU A 146 1.46 9.40 3.74
N ALA A 147 1.24 8.94 2.50
CA ALA A 147 0.12 9.38 1.68
C ALA A 147 -1.22 8.95 2.27
N GLY A 148 -1.31 7.75 2.85
CA GLY A 148 -2.52 7.27 3.52
C GLY A 148 -2.86 8.07 4.78
N LEU A 149 -1.85 8.48 5.55
CA LEU A 149 -2.01 9.42 6.66
C LEU A 149 -2.43 10.81 6.16
N ALA A 150 -1.80 11.32 5.10
CA ALA A 150 -2.18 12.59 4.49
C ALA A 150 -3.63 12.57 3.95
N TYR A 151 -4.05 11.46 3.35
CA TYR A 151 -5.43 11.24 2.91
C TYR A 151 -6.40 11.28 4.11
N SER A 152 -6.04 10.64 5.23
CA SER A 152 -6.80 10.71 6.49
C SER A 152 -6.93 12.15 6.99
N LEU A 153 -5.81 12.89 7.07
CA LEU A 153 -5.77 14.29 7.53
C LEU A 153 -6.55 15.23 6.60
N SER A 154 -6.56 14.96 5.30
CA SER A 154 -7.36 15.72 4.32
C SER A 154 -8.87 15.45 4.43
N ARG A 155 -9.30 14.61 5.37
CA ARG A 155 -10.69 14.14 5.53
C ARG A 155 -11.19 13.41 4.27
N ARG A 156 -10.32 12.62 3.64
CA ARG A 156 -10.64 11.74 2.50
C ARG A 156 -11.10 12.49 1.24
N ARG A 157 -10.59 13.71 1.02
CA ARG A 157 -11.08 14.63 -0.03
C ARG A 157 -10.28 14.61 -1.34
N TRP A 158 -9.35 13.68 -1.51
CA TRP A 158 -8.58 13.62 -2.76
C TRP A 158 -9.48 13.17 -3.91
N PRO A 159 -9.46 13.85 -5.07
CA PRO A 159 -10.19 13.40 -6.24
C PRO A 159 -9.57 12.10 -6.80
N PRO A 160 -10.36 11.24 -7.45
CA PRO A 160 -9.83 10.00 -8.03
C PRO A 160 -8.83 10.29 -9.14
N LEU A 161 -7.62 9.76 -9.00
CA LEU A 161 -6.60 9.86 -10.05
C LEU A 161 -7.06 9.02 -11.27
N PRO A 162 -7.07 9.57 -12.50
CA PRO A 162 -7.41 8.77 -13.68
C PRO A 162 -6.30 7.74 -13.98
N LEU A 163 -6.67 6.61 -14.59
CA LEU A 163 -5.75 5.49 -14.81
C LEU A 163 -4.50 5.89 -15.61
N TRP A 164 -4.66 6.72 -16.64
CA TRP A 164 -3.52 7.18 -17.46
C TRP A 164 -2.50 7.97 -16.62
N ALA A 165 -2.94 8.79 -15.66
CA ALA A 165 -2.05 9.57 -14.80
C ALA A 165 -1.34 8.68 -13.79
N TYR A 166 -2.05 7.68 -13.24
CA TYR A 166 -1.44 6.65 -12.40
C TYR A 166 -0.34 5.88 -13.15
N ILE A 167 -0.61 5.48 -14.39
CA ILE A 167 0.38 4.80 -15.24
C ILE A 167 1.56 5.72 -15.51
N LEU A 168 1.31 6.94 -15.99
CA LEU A 168 2.36 7.87 -16.41
C LEU A 168 3.26 8.32 -15.26
N PHE A 169 2.70 8.67 -14.11
CA PHE A 169 3.45 9.25 -12.99
C PHE A 169 3.84 8.23 -11.92
N GLY A 170 3.10 7.13 -11.78
CA GLY A 170 3.39 6.07 -10.82
C GLY A 170 4.16 4.92 -11.45
N VAL A 171 3.57 4.24 -12.44
CA VAL A 171 4.06 2.96 -12.97
C VAL A 171 5.25 3.12 -13.91
N VAL A 172 5.21 4.10 -14.82
CA VAL A 172 6.27 4.27 -15.82
C VAL A 172 7.63 4.59 -15.19
N PRO A 173 7.78 5.53 -14.22
CA PRO A 173 9.09 5.84 -13.65
C PRO A 173 9.74 4.65 -12.95
N ILE A 174 8.99 3.91 -12.13
CA ILE A 174 9.50 2.71 -11.44
C ILE A 174 9.73 1.55 -12.41
N GLY A 175 8.88 1.42 -13.43
CA GLY A 175 9.02 0.42 -14.50
C GLY A 175 10.24 0.66 -15.36
N LEU A 176 10.58 1.91 -15.68
CA LEU A 176 11.81 2.26 -16.38
C LEU A 176 13.04 2.01 -15.50
N ASP A 177 13.01 2.44 -14.24
CA ASP A 177 14.12 2.24 -13.31
C ASP A 177 14.42 0.74 -13.07
N GLY A 178 13.40 -0.04 -12.71
CA GLY A 178 13.53 -1.48 -12.50
C GLY A 178 13.73 -2.27 -13.81
N GLY A 179 13.06 -1.87 -14.88
CA GLY A 179 13.10 -2.55 -16.17
C GLY A 179 14.42 -2.38 -16.91
N ILE A 180 15.01 -1.17 -16.92
CA ILE A 180 16.34 -0.94 -17.47
C ILE A 180 17.37 -1.75 -16.69
N GLN A 181 17.29 -1.74 -15.36
CA GLN A 181 18.16 -2.54 -14.50
C GLN A 181 18.04 -4.03 -14.87
N LEU A 182 16.83 -4.60 -14.89
CA LEU A 182 16.59 -6.00 -15.27
C LEU A 182 17.12 -6.33 -16.67
N LEU A 183 16.86 -5.47 -17.66
CA LEU A 183 17.32 -5.68 -19.04
C LEU A 183 18.85 -5.76 -19.11
N THR A 184 19.57 -4.88 -18.41
CA THR A 184 21.04 -4.93 -18.41
C THR A 184 21.60 -6.19 -17.76
N TYR A 185 20.97 -6.70 -16.69
CA TYR A 185 21.34 -7.99 -16.10
C TYR A 185 21.08 -9.17 -17.06
N ILE A 186 19.94 -9.17 -17.75
CA ILE A 186 19.61 -10.20 -18.75
C ILE A 186 20.61 -10.18 -19.91
N LEU A 187 20.94 -8.99 -20.45
CA LEU A 187 21.89 -8.87 -21.56
C LEU A 187 23.29 -9.32 -21.14
N ALA A 188 23.76 -8.94 -19.95
CA ALA A 188 25.04 -9.39 -19.42
C ALA A 188 25.10 -10.91 -19.22
N TYR A 189 23.97 -11.53 -18.82
CA TYR A 189 23.89 -12.98 -18.67
C TYR A 189 23.83 -13.72 -20.01
N LEU A 190 23.06 -13.22 -20.97
CA LEU A 190 22.85 -13.89 -22.28
C LEU A 190 23.99 -13.69 -23.26
N ILE A 191 24.77 -12.61 -23.14
CA ILE A 191 25.85 -12.26 -24.07
C ILE A 191 27.17 -12.15 -23.27
N PRO A 192 27.91 -13.26 -23.11
CA PRO A 192 29.22 -13.24 -22.46
C PRO A 192 30.16 -12.26 -23.18
N GLY A 193 30.73 -11.30 -22.44
CA GLY A 193 31.58 -10.25 -22.99
C GLY A 193 30.83 -8.99 -23.48
N PHE A 194 29.53 -8.86 -23.19
CA PHE A 194 28.80 -7.62 -23.46
C PHE A 194 29.49 -6.43 -22.79
N PRO A 195 29.78 -5.34 -23.52
CA PRO A 195 30.67 -4.26 -23.05
C PRO A 195 30.07 -3.39 -21.95
N LEU A 196 28.76 -3.50 -21.67
CA LEU A 196 28.10 -2.73 -20.62
C LEU A 196 28.02 -3.54 -19.33
N LYS A 197 28.59 -2.99 -18.25
CA LYS A 197 28.33 -3.47 -16.89
C LYS A 197 26.84 -3.31 -16.57
N PRO A 198 26.20 -4.25 -15.85
CA PRO A 198 24.82 -4.10 -15.39
C PRO A 198 24.61 -2.74 -14.72
N LEU A 199 23.59 -2.01 -15.16
CA LEU A 199 23.32 -0.68 -14.64
C LEU A 199 22.56 -0.79 -13.34
N GLU A 200 23.25 -0.45 -12.25
CA GLU A 200 22.65 -0.44 -10.93
C GLU A 200 21.92 0.88 -10.66
N SER A 201 20.68 0.78 -10.15
CA SER A 201 19.93 1.97 -9.74
C SER A 201 20.53 2.59 -8.48
N THR A 202 20.65 3.92 -8.47
CA THR A 202 21.18 4.64 -7.30
C THR A 202 20.15 4.70 -6.19
N PRO A 203 20.56 4.85 -4.91
CA PRO A 203 19.64 5.00 -3.79
C PRO A 203 18.61 6.12 -4.02
N LEU A 204 19.04 7.25 -4.59
CA LEU A 204 18.16 8.36 -4.94
C LEU A 204 17.10 7.97 -5.97
N ARG A 205 17.48 7.31 -7.07
CA ARG A 205 16.54 6.90 -8.13
C ARG A 205 15.49 5.94 -7.58
N ARG A 206 15.90 4.91 -6.83
CA ARG A 206 14.98 3.97 -6.16
C ARG A 206 14.02 4.66 -5.23
N THR A 207 14.49 5.66 -4.51
CA THR A 207 13.68 6.42 -3.55
C THR A 207 12.65 7.26 -4.28
N VAL A 208 13.07 8.02 -5.29
CA VAL A 208 12.17 8.89 -6.05
C VAL A 208 11.12 8.08 -6.80
N THR A 209 11.53 7.05 -7.55
CA THR A 209 10.58 6.21 -8.30
C THR A 209 9.65 5.42 -7.39
N GLY A 210 10.16 4.93 -6.26
CA GLY A 210 9.36 4.27 -5.23
C GLY A 210 8.34 5.20 -4.57
N ILE A 211 8.73 6.43 -4.21
CA ILE A 211 7.82 7.43 -3.65
C ILE A 211 6.73 7.80 -4.65
N LEU A 212 7.10 8.09 -5.90
CA LEU A 212 6.13 8.43 -6.96
C LEU A 212 5.10 7.31 -7.12
N PHE A 213 5.56 6.06 -7.19
CA PHE A 213 4.68 4.90 -7.30
C PHE A 213 3.76 4.73 -6.07
N GLY A 214 4.29 4.81 -4.85
CA GLY A 214 3.49 4.64 -3.64
C GLY A 214 2.45 5.74 -3.42
N VAL A 215 2.83 7.02 -3.63
CA VAL A 215 1.88 8.16 -3.58
C VAL A 215 0.80 8.02 -4.65
N ALA A 216 1.20 7.72 -5.89
CA ALA A 216 0.24 7.54 -6.99
C ALA A 216 -0.71 6.36 -6.74
N THR A 217 -0.23 5.29 -6.11
CA THR A 217 -1.04 4.12 -5.72
C THR A 217 -2.11 4.53 -4.70
N VAL A 218 -1.76 5.27 -3.65
CA VAL A 218 -2.74 5.76 -2.67
C VAL A 218 -3.74 6.70 -3.34
N TRP A 219 -3.27 7.68 -4.13
CA TRP A 219 -4.14 8.63 -4.81
C TRP A 219 -5.08 7.97 -5.82
N PHE A 220 -4.64 6.90 -6.48
CA PHE A 220 -5.48 6.11 -7.37
C PHE A 220 -6.50 5.25 -6.59
N VAL A 221 -6.06 4.52 -5.58
CA VAL A 221 -6.88 3.49 -4.92
C VAL A 221 -7.82 4.06 -3.87
N TYR A 222 -7.36 4.98 -3.02
CA TYR A 222 -8.09 5.36 -1.81
C TYR A 222 -9.41 6.09 -2.09
N PRO A 223 -9.49 7.06 -3.02
CA PRO A 223 -10.77 7.68 -3.37
C PRO A 223 -11.82 6.67 -3.85
N ARG A 224 -11.39 5.65 -4.61
CA ARG A 224 -12.29 4.59 -5.11
C ARG A 224 -12.75 3.67 -3.97
N LEU A 225 -11.87 3.33 -3.04
CA LEU A 225 -12.25 2.58 -1.84
C LEU A 225 -13.22 3.37 -0.96
N GLU A 226 -13.06 4.69 -0.86
CA GLU A 226 -13.99 5.55 -0.10
C GLU A 226 -15.38 5.60 -0.74
N GLU A 227 -15.48 5.63 -2.08
CA GLU A 227 -16.75 5.53 -2.79
C GLU A 227 -17.48 4.23 -2.44
N VAL A 228 -16.78 3.09 -2.55
CA VAL A 228 -17.31 1.76 -2.22
C VAL A 228 -17.72 1.67 -0.75
N ALA A 229 -16.86 2.13 0.16
CA ALA A 229 -17.15 2.15 1.59
C ALA A 229 -18.38 3.02 1.91
N SER A 230 -18.48 4.19 1.27
CA SER A 230 -19.61 5.09 1.44
C SER A 230 -20.93 4.49 0.93
N ASP A 231 -20.90 3.76 -0.18
CA ASP A 231 -22.08 3.04 -0.70
C ASP A 231 -22.56 1.95 0.27
N ILE A 232 -21.64 1.15 0.82
CA ILE A 232 -21.96 0.15 1.84
C ILE A 232 -22.63 0.81 3.05
N LEU A 233 -22.07 1.93 3.53
CA LEU A 233 -22.61 2.65 4.69
C LEU A 233 -23.98 3.29 4.40
N ARG A 234 -24.18 3.85 3.20
CA ARG A 234 -25.47 4.41 2.76
C ARG A 234 -26.55 3.34 2.69
N GLU A 235 -26.25 2.19 2.09
CA GLU A 235 -27.21 1.09 1.98
C GLU A 235 -27.56 0.49 3.35
N ALA A 236 -26.56 0.32 4.22
CA ALA A 236 -26.80 -0.14 5.59
C ALA A 236 -27.69 0.84 6.38
N LYS A 237 -27.45 2.15 6.25
CA LYS A 237 -28.28 3.19 6.88
C LYS A 237 -29.71 3.13 6.36
N ARG A 238 -29.90 3.03 5.04
CA ARG A 238 -31.22 2.90 4.40
C ARG A 238 -31.98 1.68 4.90
N ARG A 239 -31.32 0.52 5.03
CA ARG A 239 -31.93 -0.71 5.55
C ARG A 239 -32.36 -0.55 7.02
N LEU A 240 -31.55 0.12 7.83
CA LEU A 240 -31.89 0.38 9.23
C LEU A 240 -33.09 1.33 9.36
N GLU A 241 -33.13 2.41 8.59
CA GLU A 241 -34.27 3.36 8.55
C GLU A 241 -35.58 2.68 8.11
N LEU A 242 -35.50 1.70 7.21
CA LEU A 242 -36.67 0.93 6.77
C LEU A 242 -37.07 -0.17 7.76
N SER A 243 -36.16 -0.61 8.63
CA SER A 243 -36.41 -1.68 9.62
C SER A 243 -36.93 -1.15 10.96
N GLN A 244 -36.70 0.12 11.29
CA GLN A 244 -37.26 0.72 12.51
C GLN A 244 -38.74 1.09 12.29
N PRO A 245 -39.67 0.66 13.16
CA PRO A 245 -41.05 1.16 13.13
C PRO A 245 -41.03 2.66 13.41
N GLY A 246 -41.88 3.42 12.71
CA GLY A 246 -42.01 4.86 12.96
C GLY A 246 -42.32 5.11 14.43
N SER A 247 -41.44 5.86 15.10
CA SER A 247 -41.73 6.52 16.38
C SER A 247 -42.82 7.57 16.19
#